data_AF-A0A524QMI8-F1
#
_entry.id   AF-A0A524QMI8-F1
#
_cell.length_a   1.000
_cell.length_b   1.000
_cell.length_c   1.000
_cell.angle_alpha   90.00
_cell.angle_beta   90.00
_cell.angle_gamma   90.00
#
_symmetry.space_group_name_H-M   'P 1'
#
loop_
_entity.id
_entity.type
_entity.pdbx_description
1 polymer ?
#
loop_
_entity_poly.entity_id
_entity_poly.type
_entity_poly.pdbx_seq_one_letter_code
_entity_poly.pdbx_strand_id
1 'polypeptide(L)'
;MTPEEEVIRAGRAREVLENEMFKEAVADIEQALLTGIRHSAFKDEDLREKLCARYALLHDLIQQLKSHMETGELAQASMRDRLKAVVGF
;
A
#
# COMPACT_ATOMS: atom_id res chain seq x y z
N MET A 1 -18.72 4.46 1.17
CA MET A 1 -17.80 5.43 1.81
C MET A 1 -18.13 6.79 1.23
N THR A 2 -18.29 7.82 2.06
CA THR A 2 -18.45 9.20 1.57
C THR A 2 -17.09 9.74 1.11
N PRO A 3 -17.06 10.80 0.28
CA PRO A 3 -15.81 11.45 -0.10
C PRO A 3 -14.96 11.87 1.11
N GLU A 4 -15.59 12.40 2.17
CA GLU A 4 -14.91 12.80 3.42
C GLU A 4 -14.25 11.60 4.12
N GLU A 5 -14.93 10.46 4.16
CA GLU A 5 -14.41 9.23 4.73
C GLU A 5 -13.19 8.70 3.94
N GLU A 6 -13.21 8.79 2.60
CA GLU A 6 -12.07 8.42 1.75
C GLU A 6 -10.86 9.33 1.99
N VAL A 7 -11.07 10.63 2.22
CA VAL A 7 -9.98 11.56 2.56
C VAL A 7 -9.35 11.21 3.91
N ILE A 8 -10.16 10.90 4.93
CA ILE A 8 -9.67 10.48 6.24
C ILE A 8 -8.89 9.17 6.12
N ARG A 9 -9.43 8.21 5.35
CA ARG A 9 -8.78 6.91 5.12
C ARG A 9 -7.44 7.06 4.42
N ALA A 10 -7.36 7.93 3.41
CA ALA A 10 -6.10 8.27 2.72
C ALA A 10 -5.05 8.87 3.66
N GLY A 11 -5.47 9.76 4.57
CA GLY A 11 -4.60 10.31 5.61
C GLY A 11 -4.00 9.22 6.51
N ARG A 12 -4.84 8.30 6.99
CA ARG A 12 -4.38 7.15 7.80
C ARG A 12 -3.45 6.21 7.02
N ALA A 13 -3.75 5.95 5.75
CA ALA A 13 -2.89 5.12 4.91
C ALA A 13 -1.50 5.77 4.72
N ARG A 14 -1.45 7.09 4.55
CA ARG A 14 -0.20 7.85 4.53
C ARG A 14 0.55 7.75 5.84
N GLU A 15 -0.11 7.93 6.99
CA GLU A 15 0.52 7.79 8.31
C GLU A 15 1.18 6.42 8.50
N VAL A 16 0.53 5.34 8.05
CA VAL A 16 1.10 3.98 8.09
C VAL A 16 2.33 3.87 7.20
N LEU A 17 2.25 4.34 5.95
CA LEU A 17 3.37 4.26 5.00
C LEU A 17 4.56 5.16 5.37
N GLU A 18 4.30 6.26 6.07
CA GLU A 18 5.32 7.19 6.55
C GLU A 18 5.93 6.76 7.90
N ASN A 19 5.29 5.85 8.62
CA ASN A 19 5.78 5.36 9.92
C ASN A 19 7.11 4.60 9.77
N GLU A 20 8.14 5.06 10.49
CA GLU A 20 9.49 4.48 10.40
C GLU A 20 9.54 3.01 10.85
N MET A 21 8.82 2.65 11.90
CA MET A 21 8.77 1.25 12.35
C MET A 21 8.09 0.33 11.34
N PHE A 22 7.07 0.84 10.63
CA PHE A 22 6.42 0.10 9.56
C PHE A 22 7.37 -0.12 8.38
N LYS A 23 8.09 0.94 7.96
CA LYS A 23 9.09 0.84 6.88
C LYS A 23 10.20 -0.15 7.22
N GLU A 24 10.73 -0.09 8.45
CA GLU A 24 11.77 -1.01 8.93
C GLU A 24 11.24 -2.45 8.91
N ALA A 25 10.08 -2.71 9.49
CA ALA A 25 9.48 -4.05 9.51
C ALA A 25 9.23 -4.60 8.09
N VAL A 26 8.71 -3.79 7.18
CA VAL A 26 8.50 -4.19 5.77
C VAL A 26 9.83 -4.51 5.09
N ALA A 27 10.85 -3.66 5.27
CA ALA A 27 12.17 -3.87 4.68
C ALA A 27 12.83 -5.14 5.20
N ASP A 28 12.74 -5.41 6.51
CA ASP A 28 13.30 -6.62 7.13
C ASP A 28 12.62 -7.89 6.60
N ILE A 29 11.29 -7.89 6.51
CA ILE A 29 10.52 -9.01 5.96
C ILE A 29 10.89 -9.22 4.48
N GLU A 30 10.96 -8.15 3.70
CA GLU A 30 11.32 -8.21 2.28
C GLU A 30 12.73 -8.81 2.10
N GLN A 31 13.71 -8.36 2.88
CA GLN A 31 15.07 -8.90 2.82
C GLN A 31 15.14 -10.37 3.25
N ALA A 32 14.37 -10.77 4.26
CA ALA A 32 14.29 -12.17 4.69
C ALA A 32 13.71 -13.06 3.58
N LEU A 33 12.64 -12.61 2.91
CA LEU A 33 12.02 -13.33 1.79
C LEU A 33 12.96 -13.44 0.60
N LEU A 34 13.61 -12.34 0.19
CA LEU A 34 14.58 -12.34 -0.91
C LEU A 34 15.78 -13.23 -0.62
N THR A 35 16.27 -13.21 0.61
CA THR A 35 17.35 -14.09 1.06
C THR A 35 16.92 -15.56 1.01
N GLY A 36 15.72 -15.88 1.49
CA GLY A 36 15.14 -17.22 1.36
C GLY A 36 15.01 -17.68 -0.09
N ILE A 37 14.53 -16.81 -0.99
CA ILE A 37 14.39 -17.12 -2.42
C ILE A 37 15.77 -17.41 -3.03
N ARG A 38 16.77 -16.56 -2.74
CA ARG A 38 18.15 -16.71 -3.25
C ARG A 38 18.85 -17.98 -2.77
N HIS A 39 18.56 -18.42 -1.54
CA HIS A 39 19.18 -19.60 -0.94
C HIS A 39 18.35 -20.88 -1.10
N SER A 40 17.10 -20.80 -1.57
CA SER A 40 16.31 -21.97 -1.88
C SER A 40 17.03 -22.81 -2.94
N ALA A 41 17.22 -24.11 -2.65
CA ALA A 41 17.83 -25.00 -3.61
C ALA A 41 16.97 -25.06 -4.87
N PHE A 42 17.59 -25.09 -6.06
CA PHE A 42 16.86 -25.03 -7.32
C PHE A 42 15.77 -26.13 -7.47
N LYS A 43 15.98 -27.27 -6.79
CA LYS A 43 15.09 -28.44 -6.76
C LYS A 43 13.94 -28.35 -5.75
N ASP A 44 13.96 -27.37 -4.85
CA ASP A 44 12.87 -27.14 -3.89
C ASP A 44 11.92 -26.07 -4.44
N GLU A 45 11.18 -26.46 -5.47
CA GLU A 45 10.28 -25.55 -6.20
C GLU A 45 9.10 -25.08 -5.34
N ASP A 46 8.58 -25.97 -4.49
CA ASP A 46 7.46 -25.69 -3.57
C ASP A 46 7.84 -24.62 -2.53
N LEU A 47 9.03 -24.72 -1.93
CA LEU A 47 9.52 -23.68 -1.03
C LEU A 47 9.69 -22.34 -1.75
N ARG A 48 10.29 -22.34 -2.93
CA ARG A 48 10.52 -21.13 -3.72
C ARG A 48 9.20 -20.46 -4.12
N GLU A 49 8.22 -21.22 -4.57
CA GLU A 49 6.88 -20.72 -4.91
C GLU A 49 6.21 -20.07 -3.70
N LYS A 50 6.25 -20.73 -2.52
CA LYS A 50 5.71 -20.18 -1.28
C LYS A 50 6.38 -18.87 -0.87
N LEU A 51 7.70 -18.75 -1.03
CA LEU A 51 8.43 -17.52 -0.73
C LEU A 51 8.07 -16.40 -1.71
N CYS A 52 7.97 -16.69 -3.01
CA CYS A 52 7.52 -15.74 -4.01
C CYS A 52 6.08 -15.26 -3.75
N ALA A 53 5.16 -16.16 -3.36
CA ALA A 53 3.79 -15.81 -3.03
C ALA A 53 3.72 -14.86 -1.81
N ARG A 54 4.53 -15.11 -0.79
CA ARG A 54 4.63 -14.22 0.39
C ARG A 54 5.22 -12.86 0.03
N TYR A 55 6.22 -12.84 -0.85
CA TYR A 55 6.80 -11.60 -1.36
C TYR A 55 5.76 -10.77 -2.13
N ALA A 56 5.01 -11.40 -3.04
CA ALA A 56 3.93 -10.75 -3.76
C ALA A 56 2.87 -10.17 -2.79
N LEU A 57 2.47 -10.94 -1.78
CA LEU A 57 1.48 -10.50 -0.79
C LEU A 57 1.95 -9.29 0.04
N LEU A 58 3.25 -9.21 0.38
CA LEU A 58 3.82 -8.04 1.05
C LEU A 58 3.71 -6.79 0.16
N HIS A 59 4.00 -6.92 -1.14
CA HIS A 59 3.85 -5.83 -2.10
C HIS A 59 2.38 -5.45 -2.30
N ASP A 60 1.48 -6.42 -2.36
CA ASP A 60 0.04 -6.18 -2.46
C ASP A 60 -0.48 -5.39 -1.26
N LEU A 61 -0.03 -5.69 -0.04
CA LEU A 61 -0.36 -4.90 1.15
C LEU A 61 0.03 -3.42 0.98
N ILE A 62 1.25 -3.16 0.50
CA ILE A 62 1.74 -1.79 0.27
C ILE A 62 0.91 -1.13 -0.83
N GLN A 63 0.57 -1.85 -1.91
CA GLN A 63 -0.25 -1.33 -2.99
C GLN A 63 -1.68 -1.00 -2.53
N GLN A 64 -2.28 -1.78 -1.64
CA GLN A 64 -3.59 -1.47 -1.07
C GLN A 64 -3.56 -0.15 -0.28
N LEU A 65 -2.52 0.09 0.52
CA LEU A 65 -2.35 1.36 1.24
C LEU A 65 -2.18 2.55 0.28
N LYS A 66 -1.37 2.38 -0.78
CA LYS A 66 -1.20 3.40 -1.83
C LYS A 66 -2.52 3.68 -2.57
N SER A 67 -3.29 2.65 -2.90
CA SER A 67 -4.59 2.79 -3.54
C SER A 67 -5.59 3.58 -2.68
N HIS A 68 -5.54 3.41 -1.35
CA HIS A 68 -6.34 4.26 -0.45
C HIS A 68 -5.94 5.74 -0.53
N MET A 69 -4.64 6.04 -0.65
CA MET A 69 -4.17 7.41 -0.85
C MET A 69 -4.67 8.01 -2.17
N GLU A 70 -4.52 7.27 -3.27
CA GLU A 70 -5.00 7.68 -4.60
C GLU A 70 -6.52 7.93 -4.60
N THR A 71 -7.28 7.05 -3.96
CA THR A 71 -8.74 7.19 -3.83
C THR A 71 -9.12 8.46 -3.07
N GLY A 72 -8.41 8.78 -1.98
CA GLY A 72 -8.64 10.02 -1.24
C GLY A 72 -8.24 11.28 -2.01
N GLU A 73 -7.18 11.24 -2.83
CA GLU A 73 -6.81 12.37 -3.70
C GLU A 73 -7.90 12.66 -4.74
N LEU A 74 -8.47 11.62 -5.33
CA LEU A 74 -9.62 11.73 -6.24
C LEU A 74 -10.85 12.29 -5.50
N ALA A 75 -11.11 11.83 -4.27
CA ALA A 75 -12.20 12.36 -3.44
C ALA A 75 -12.02 13.85 -3.12
N GLN A 76 -10.80 14.27 -2.74
CA GLN A 76 -10.49 15.68 -2.52
C GLN A 76 -10.69 16.53 -3.77
N ALA A 77 -10.26 16.04 -4.94
CA ALA A 77 -10.49 16.72 -6.21
C ALA A 77 -12.00 16.90 -6.48
N SER A 78 -12.78 15.83 -6.34
CA SER A 78 -14.23 15.88 -6.55
C SER A 78 -14.93 16.85 -5.58
N MET A 79 -14.54 16.87 -4.32
CA MET A 79 -15.08 17.82 -3.33
C MET A 79 -14.75 19.28 -3.68
N ARG A 80 -13.52 19.55 -4.13
CA ARG A 80 -13.12 20.89 -4.59
C ARG A 80 -13.93 21.36 -5.79
N ASP A 81 -14.17 20.48 -6.76
CA ASP A 81 -14.96 20.81 -7.95
C ASP A 81 -16.43 21.08 -7.61
N ARG A 82 -17.01 20.29 -6.69
CA ARG A 82 -18.35 20.54 -6.15
C ARG A 82 -18.44 21.89 -5.44
N LEU A 83 -17.43 22.23 -4.63
CA LEU A 83 -17.40 23.51 -3.94
C LEU A 83 -17.34 24.68 -4.93
N LYS A 84 -16.52 24.59 -5.98
CA LYS A 84 -16.47 25.61 -7.04
C LYS A 84 -17.81 25.78 -7.74
N ALA A 85 -18.49 24.67 -8.06
CA ALA A 85 -19.81 24.70 -8.69
C ALA A 85 -20.89 25.35 -7.81
N VAL A 86 -20.78 25.20 -6.48
CA VAL A 86 -21.72 25.82 -5.52
C VAL A 86 -21.40 27.30 -5.26
N VAL A 87 -20.12 27.66 -5.20
CA VAL A 87 -19.67 29.02 -4.83
C VAL A 87 -19.65 29.98 -6.04
N GLY A 88 -19.72 29.46 -7.27
CA GLY A 88 -19.94 30.29 -8.46
C GLY A 88 -18.76 31.20 -8.79
N PHE A 89 -17.72 30.65 -9.40
CA PHE A 89 -16.82 31.34 -10.31
C PHE A 89 -16.69 30.53 -11.59
#